data_AF-A0A383B5G1-F1
#
_entry.id   AF-A0A383B5G1-F1
#
_cell.length_a   1.000
_cell.length_b   1.000
_cell.length_c   1.000
_cell.angle_alpha   90.00
_cell.angle_beta   90.00
_cell.angle_gamma   90.00
#
_symmetry.space_group_name_H-M   'P 1'
#
loop_
_entity.id
_entity.type
_entity.pdbx_description
1 polymer ?
#
loop_
_entity_poly.entity_id
_entity_poly.type
_entity_poly.pdbx_seq_one_letter_code
_entity_poly.pdbx_strand_id
1 'polypeptide(L)'
;RLEVLQVPEEQLSLFPEFAEDEWVDMDGQEQMETLLKTRLKALKNERSEVKLLLEATKRCQEAGPDAKAEVLLDWIYKLQGEENDSDLKILVFTEFVPTQEMLKNFLNDRGFLVVCLNGSMDMETRKQVQEQFAEKAHILISTDAGGEGLNLQFCHVVINYDIPWNPMRLEQRIGRVDRIGQSHVVRAINFVINDSVEHRVREVLEEKLAIILQEFGVDKTGDVLDSAQAGQIFEDLYVEAILHPESV
;
A
#
# COMPACT_ATOMS: atom_id res chain seq x y z
N ARG A 1 -21.59 -21.08 -7.16
CA ARG A 1 -20.94 -19.75 -6.92
C ARG A 1 -19.41 -19.82 -6.94
N LEU A 2 -18.80 -21.01 -7.11
CA LEU A 2 -17.35 -21.24 -7.24
C LEU A 2 -16.93 -21.78 -8.64
N GLU A 3 -17.87 -21.98 -9.57
CA GLU A 3 -17.57 -22.53 -10.91
C GLU A 3 -17.06 -21.49 -11.92
N VAL A 4 -17.10 -20.19 -11.58
CA VAL A 4 -16.68 -19.11 -12.49
C VAL A 4 -15.15 -18.95 -12.54
N LEU A 5 -14.43 -19.55 -11.60
CA LEU A 5 -12.96 -19.47 -11.49
C LEU A 5 -12.22 -20.66 -12.14
N GLN A 6 -12.94 -21.62 -12.76
CA GLN A 6 -12.34 -22.78 -13.43
C GLN A 6 -12.21 -22.64 -14.96
N VAL A 7 -12.57 -21.48 -15.52
CA VAL A 7 -12.29 -21.21 -16.93
C VAL A 7 -10.86 -20.70 -17.02
N PRO A 8 -9.96 -21.32 -17.82
CA PRO A 8 -8.64 -20.76 -18.03
C PRO A 8 -8.81 -19.32 -18.47
N GLU A 9 -8.18 -18.37 -17.77
CA GLU A 9 -7.93 -17.06 -18.35
C GLU A 9 -7.16 -17.32 -19.64
N GLU A 10 -7.85 -17.25 -20.77
CA GLU A 10 -7.20 -17.09 -22.06
C GLU A 10 -6.38 -15.80 -21.92
N GLN A 11 -5.11 -15.93 -21.53
CA GLN A 11 -4.11 -14.91 -21.78
C GLN A 11 -4.06 -14.75 -23.29
N LEU A 12 -4.94 -13.90 -23.82
CA LEU A 12 -5.04 -13.59 -25.22
C LEU A 12 -3.78 -12.84 -25.59
N SER A 13 -2.80 -13.61 -26.06
CA SER A 13 -1.64 -13.14 -26.79
C SER A 13 -2.06 -12.03 -27.76
N LEU A 14 -1.32 -10.92 -27.77
CA LEU A 14 -1.49 -9.80 -28.70
C LEU A 14 -1.40 -10.22 -30.19
N PHE A 15 -0.95 -11.46 -30.43
CA PHE A 15 -0.96 -12.15 -31.70
C PHE A 15 -1.90 -13.35 -31.58
N PRO A 16 -2.93 -13.48 -32.43
CA PRO A 16 -3.82 -14.63 -32.34
C PRO A 16 -3.01 -15.90 -32.66
N GLU A 17 -3.21 -16.97 -31.89
CA GLU A 17 -2.68 -18.29 -32.26
C GLU A 17 -3.41 -18.77 -33.51
N PHE A 18 -2.79 -18.56 -34.66
CA PHE A 18 -3.26 -19.13 -35.91
C PHE A 18 -2.41 -20.36 -36.25
N ALA A 19 -3.03 -21.38 -36.82
CA ALA A 19 -2.26 -22.36 -37.59
C ALA A 19 -1.63 -21.60 -38.78
N GLU A 20 -0.31 -21.66 -38.92
CA GLU A 20 0.44 -20.93 -39.97
C GLU A 20 -0.13 -21.18 -41.38
N ASP A 21 -0.71 -22.36 -41.61
CA ASP A 21 -1.27 -22.79 -42.88
C ASP A 21 -2.49 -21.98 -43.33
N GLU A 22 -3.38 -21.57 -42.40
CA GLU A 22 -4.59 -20.79 -42.76
C GLU A 22 -4.25 -19.33 -43.08
N TRP A 23 -3.17 -18.80 -42.53
CA TRP A 23 -2.76 -17.41 -42.76
C TRP A 23 -2.09 -17.18 -44.10
N VAL A 24 -1.32 -18.17 -44.57
CA VAL A 24 -0.57 -18.10 -45.83
C VAL A 24 -1.52 -18.14 -47.05
N ASP A 25 -2.68 -18.78 -46.90
CA ASP A 25 -3.69 -18.90 -47.96
C ASP A 25 -4.63 -17.69 -48.07
N MET A 26 -4.63 -16.80 -47.07
CA MET A 26 -5.46 -15.58 -47.07
C MET A 26 -4.83 -14.49 -47.93
N ASP A 27 -5.67 -13.75 -48.66
CA ASP A 27 -5.19 -12.57 -49.37
C ASP A 27 -4.87 -11.40 -48.42
N GLY A 28 -4.11 -10.42 -48.91
CA GLY A 28 -3.66 -9.30 -48.08
C GLY A 28 -4.80 -8.42 -47.52
N GLN A 29 -6.00 -8.45 -48.11
CA GLN A 29 -7.17 -7.75 -47.56
C GLN A 29 -7.81 -8.56 -46.44
N GLU A 30 -7.94 -9.87 -46.60
CA GLU A 30 -8.47 -10.80 -45.59
C GLU A 30 -7.59 -10.84 -44.32
N GLN A 31 -6.27 -10.84 -44.48
CA GLN A 31 -5.32 -10.77 -43.36
C GLN A 31 -5.49 -9.49 -42.54
N MET A 32 -5.63 -8.35 -43.22
CA MET A 32 -5.83 -7.04 -42.59
C MET A 32 -7.15 -6.97 -41.84
N GLU A 33 -8.25 -7.45 -42.44
CA GLU A 33 -9.57 -7.43 -41.81
C GLU A 33 -9.62 -8.30 -40.55
N THR A 34 -8.92 -9.42 -40.57
CA THR A 34 -8.83 -10.35 -39.44
C THR A 34 -8.03 -9.76 -38.28
N LEU A 35 -6.88 -9.14 -38.54
CA LEU A 35 -6.10 -8.40 -37.54
C LEU A 35 -6.92 -7.26 -36.90
N LEU A 36 -7.66 -6.51 -37.72
CA LEU A 36 -8.52 -5.44 -37.24
C LEU A 36 -9.66 -5.97 -36.37
N LYS A 37 -10.30 -7.07 -36.76
CA LYS A 37 -11.36 -7.71 -35.95
C LYS A 37 -10.84 -8.20 -34.60
N THR A 38 -9.67 -8.83 -34.56
CA THR A 38 -9.09 -9.32 -33.31
C THR A 38 -8.70 -8.17 -32.39
N ARG A 39 -8.03 -7.12 -32.90
CA ARG A 39 -7.73 -5.91 -32.12
C ARG A 39 -9.00 -5.22 -31.61
N LEU A 40 -10.03 -5.10 -32.45
CA LEU A 40 -11.30 -4.50 -32.05
C LEU A 40 -12.01 -5.32 -30.98
N LYS A 41 -11.92 -6.66 -31.04
CA LYS A 41 -12.48 -7.55 -30.01
C LYS A 41 -11.72 -7.41 -28.69
N ALA A 42 -10.40 -7.42 -28.72
CA ALA A 42 -9.55 -7.19 -27.55
C ALA A 42 -9.85 -5.83 -26.88
N LEU A 43 -9.88 -4.74 -27.67
CA LEU A 43 -10.19 -3.39 -27.16
C LEU A 43 -11.63 -3.26 -26.62
N LYS A 44 -12.60 -3.95 -27.24
CA LYS A 44 -13.99 -3.96 -26.73
C LYS A 44 -14.10 -4.72 -25.41
N ASN A 45 -13.36 -5.81 -25.24
CA ASN A 45 -13.32 -6.57 -24.01
C ASN A 45 -12.67 -5.74 -22.90
N GLU A 46 -11.49 -5.17 -23.15
CA GLU A 46 -10.79 -4.29 -22.20
C GLU A 46 -11.65 -3.09 -21.80
N ARG A 47 -12.32 -2.43 -22.76
CA ARG A 47 -13.24 -1.31 -22.46
C ARG A 47 -14.43 -1.75 -21.60
N SER A 48 -14.90 -2.98 -21.76
CA SER A 48 -16.03 -3.51 -20.98
C SER A 48 -15.59 -3.84 -19.55
N GLU A 49 -14.40 -4.40 -19.40
CA GLU A 49 -13.78 -4.68 -18.11
C GLU A 49 -13.46 -3.40 -17.32
N VAL A 50 -12.85 -2.40 -17.96
CA VAL A 50 -12.61 -1.09 -17.35
C VAL A 50 -13.91 -0.43 -16.91
N LYS A 51 -15.00 -0.57 -17.68
CA LYS A 51 -16.32 -0.08 -17.27
C LYS A 51 -16.86 -0.81 -16.04
N LEU A 52 -16.72 -2.14 -15.99
CA LEU A 52 -17.15 -2.94 -14.84
C LEU A 52 -16.39 -2.49 -13.57
N LEU A 53 -15.07 -2.30 -13.67
CA LEU A 53 -14.25 -1.80 -12.58
C LEU A 53 -14.69 -0.40 -12.15
N LEU A 54 -14.92 0.52 -13.09
CA LEU A 54 -15.42 1.87 -12.78
C LEU A 54 -16.78 1.84 -12.06
N GLU A 55 -17.70 0.97 -12.48
CA GLU A 55 -19.00 0.80 -11.82
C GLU A 55 -18.88 0.14 -10.44
N ALA A 56 -17.93 -0.77 -10.25
CA ALA A 56 -17.62 -1.33 -8.94
C ALA A 56 -17.04 -0.24 -8.01
N THR A 57 -16.09 0.56 -8.49
CA THR A 57 -15.48 1.67 -7.73
C THR A 57 -16.52 2.68 -7.28
N LYS A 58 -17.44 3.09 -8.17
CA LYS A 58 -18.52 4.02 -7.81
C LYS A 58 -19.42 3.47 -6.71
N ARG A 59 -19.81 2.20 -6.80
CA ARG A 59 -20.63 1.54 -5.77
C ARG A 59 -19.91 1.47 -4.42
N CYS A 60 -18.60 1.24 -4.41
CA CYS A 60 -17.81 1.28 -3.18
C CYS A 60 -17.73 2.69 -2.59
N GLN A 61 -17.58 3.73 -3.42
CA GLN A 61 -17.58 5.12 -2.96
C GLN A 61 -18.93 5.55 -2.37
N GLU A 62 -20.04 5.03 -2.90
CA GLU A 62 -21.39 5.29 -2.40
C GLU A 62 -21.73 4.53 -1.11
N ALA A 63 -20.98 3.45 -0.79
CA ALA A 63 -21.24 2.59 0.36
C ALA A 63 -20.87 3.21 1.73
N GLY A 64 -20.31 4.41 1.75
CA GLY A 64 -19.95 5.14 2.97
C GLY A 64 -18.43 5.18 3.22
N PRO A 65 -18.00 5.69 4.39
CA PRO A 65 -16.59 5.83 4.70
C PRO A 65 -15.88 4.47 4.71
N ASP A 66 -14.61 4.49 4.32
CA ASP A 66 -13.73 3.32 4.33
C ASP A 66 -13.72 2.69 5.73
N ALA A 67 -13.92 1.36 5.81
CA ALA A 67 -13.89 0.63 7.08
C ALA A 67 -12.57 0.83 7.83
N LYS A 68 -11.44 0.95 7.12
CA LYS A 68 -10.14 1.26 7.75
C LYS A 68 -10.13 2.68 8.35
N ALA A 69 -10.86 3.65 7.79
CA ALA A 69 -10.91 5.02 8.29
C ALA A 69 -11.69 5.14 9.60
N GLU A 70 -12.80 4.41 9.75
CA GLU A 70 -13.52 4.34 11.03
C GLU A 70 -12.66 3.65 12.10
N VAL A 71 -11.96 2.56 11.75
CA VAL A 71 -11.00 1.90 12.66
C VAL A 71 -9.84 2.83 13.03
N LEU A 72 -9.36 3.66 12.10
CA LEU A 72 -8.34 4.68 12.38
C LEU A 72 -8.81 5.65 13.46
N LEU A 73 -10.05 6.12 13.34
CA LEU A 73 -10.66 7.04 14.30
C LEU A 73 -10.76 6.42 15.70
N ASP A 74 -11.25 5.17 15.78
CA ASP A 74 -11.36 4.44 17.05
C ASP A 74 -9.99 4.29 17.71
N TRP A 75 -8.95 3.98 16.93
CA TRP A 75 -7.58 3.91 17.43
C TRP A 75 -7.07 5.26 17.92
N ILE A 76 -7.34 6.35 17.20
CA ILE A 76 -6.93 7.70 17.63
C ILE A 76 -7.53 8.01 19.01
N TYR A 77 -8.85 7.82 19.20
CA TYR A 77 -9.48 8.08 20.49
C TYR A 77 -8.97 7.17 21.60
N LYS A 78 -8.76 5.88 21.29
CA LYS A 78 -8.20 4.92 22.25
C LYS A 78 -6.81 5.35 22.71
N LEU A 79 -5.94 5.75 21.79
CA LEU A 79 -4.58 6.19 22.08
C LEU A 79 -4.55 7.46 22.92
N GLN A 80 -5.36 8.46 22.57
CA GLN A 80 -5.52 9.68 23.35
C GLN A 80 -6.02 9.39 24.78
N GLY A 81 -6.94 8.44 24.93
CA GLY A 81 -7.45 8.02 26.23
C GLY A 81 -6.43 7.25 27.08
N GLU A 82 -5.64 6.38 26.47
CA GLU A 82 -4.58 5.60 27.15
C GLU A 82 -3.44 6.49 27.63
N GLU A 83 -3.00 7.46 26.82
CA GLU A 83 -1.93 8.41 27.16
C GLU A 83 -2.45 9.59 28.00
N ASN A 84 -3.78 9.73 28.13
CA ASN A 84 -4.45 10.88 28.76
C ASN A 84 -3.98 12.22 28.17
N ASP A 85 -3.81 12.26 26.84
CA ASP A 85 -3.34 13.41 26.07
C ASP A 85 -4.26 13.62 24.85
N SER A 86 -5.05 14.70 24.88
CA SER A 86 -5.95 15.06 23.78
C SER A 86 -5.21 15.64 22.56
N ASP A 87 -3.97 16.10 22.76
CA ASP A 87 -3.15 16.74 21.73
C ASP A 87 -2.06 15.80 21.20
N LEU A 88 -2.19 14.50 21.53
CA LEU A 88 -1.28 13.42 21.14
C LEU A 88 -0.97 13.49 19.64
N LYS A 89 0.33 13.56 19.33
CA LYS A 89 0.82 13.57 17.95
C LYS A 89 0.80 12.15 17.39
N ILE A 90 0.13 11.97 16.26
CA ILE A 90 0.00 10.69 15.57
C ILE A 90 0.50 10.83 14.14
N LEU A 91 1.42 9.96 13.75
CA LEU A 91 1.92 9.85 12.39
C LEU A 91 1.21 8.71 11.67
N VAL A 92 0.50 9.00 10.59
CA VAL A 92 -0.20 8.01 9.77
C VAL A 92 0.52 7.87 8.43
N PHE A 93 0.87 6.65 8.04
CA PHE A 93 1.44 6.35 6.74
C PHE A 93 0.43 5.67 5.82
N THR A 94 0.43 6.10 4.55
CA THR A 94 -0.33 5.50 3.44
C THR A 94 0.56 5.50 2.19
N GLU A 95 0.42 4.50 1.33
CA GLU A 95 1.15 4.47 0.05
C GLU A 95 0.53 5.44 -0.99
N PHE A 96 -0.76 5.74 -0.86
CA PHE A 96 -1.55 6.41 -1.89
C PHE A 96 -1.93 7.84 -1.51
N VAL A 97 -1.60 8.81 -2.38
CA VAL A 97 -1.99 10.22 -2.23
C VAL A 97 -3.52 10.40 -2.21
N PRO A 98 -4.32 9.71 -3.04
CA PRO A 98 -5.79 9.81 -2.93
C PRO A 98 -6.32 9.38 -1.56
N THR A 99 -5.75 8.31 -0.97
CA THR A 99 -6.11 7.86 0.39
C THR A 99 -5.72 8.91 1.42
N GLN A 100 -4.55 9.56 1.28
CA GLN A 100 -4.13 10.66 2.14
C GLN A 100 -5.15 11.83 2.12
N GLU A 101 -5.61 12.24 0.94
CA GLU A 101 -6.61 13.30 0.80
C GLU A 101 -7.96 12.91 1.41
N MET A 102 -8.40 11.67 1.16
CA MET A 102 -9.63 11.12 1.74
C MET A 102 -9.59 11.11 3.28
N LEU A 103 -8.51 10.61 3.88
CA LEU A 103 -8.32 10.58 5.32
C LEU A 103 -8.21 11.98 5.93
N LYS A 104 -7.54 12.91 5.24
CA LYS A 104 -7.46 14.31 5.68
C LYS A 104 -8.85 14.91 5.84
N ASN A 105 -9.71 14.76 4.84
CA ASN A 105 -11.07 15.29 4.88
C ASN A 105 -11.89 14.59 5.98
N PHE A 106 -11.83 13.26 6.02
CA PHE A 106 -12.55 12.44 6.99
C PHE A 106 -12.25 12.82 8.46
N LEU A 107 -10.98 13.08 8.78
CA LEU A 107 -10.53 13.47 10.12
C LEU A 107 -10.78 14.95 10.43
N ASN A 108 -10.61 15.85 9.45
CA ASN A 108 -10.92 17.27 9.61
C ASN A 108 -12.41 17.49 9.92
N ASP A 109 -13.30 16.75 9.24
CA ASP A 109 -14.75 16.81 9.47
C ASP A 109 -15.13 16.39 10.90
N ARG A 110 -14.25 15.67 11.59
CA ARG A 110 -14.40 15.23 12.98
C ARG A 110 -13.64 16.10 13.98
N GLY A 111 -13.06 17.21 13.52
CA GLY A 111 -12.45 18.24 14.38
C GLY A 111 -10.95 18.06 14.64
N PHE A 112 -10.28 17.11 14.01
CA PHE A 112 -8.83 16.99 14.11
C PHE A 112 -8.14 17.99 13.19
N LEU A 113 -7.05 18.61 13.67
CA LEU A 113 -6.18 19.38 12.79
C LEU A 113 -5.19 18.42 12.12
N VAL A 114 -5.39 18.20 10.81
CA VAL A 114 -4.58 17.26 10.01
C VAL A 114 -3.74 17.97 8.96
N VAL A 115 -2.46 17.63 8.92
CA VAL A 115 -1.54 18.06 7.86
C VAL A 115 -1.08 16.87 7.02
N CYS A 116 -0.72 17.14 5.78
CA CYS A 116 -0.33 16.11 4.82
C CYS A 116 1.05 16.39 4.24
N LEU A 117 1.82 15.32 4.06
CA LEU A 117 3.14 15.38 3.48
C LEU A 117 3.30 14.32 2.40
N ASN A 118 3.65 14.72 1.18
CA ASN A 118 3.86 13.78 0.08
C ASN A 118 4.97 14.25 -0.86
N GLY A 119 5.40 13.34 -1.73
CA GLY A 119 6.53 13.55 -2.63
C GLY A 119 6.37 14.71 -3.62
N SER A 120 5.14 15.16 -3.88
CA SER A 120 4.86 16.25 -4.85
C SER A 120 5.17 17.65 -4.29
N MET A 121 5.34 17.77 -2.98
CA MET A 121 5.54 19.05 -2.31
C MET A 121 7.00 19.51 -2.41
N ASP A 122 7.19 20.82 -2.59
CA ASP A 122 8.51 21.44 -2.54
C ASP A 122 9.09 21.49 -1.12
N MET A 123 10.39 21.79 -1.01
CA MET A 123 11.10 21.78 0.26
C MET A 123 10.56 22.78 1.28
N GLU A 124 10.10 23.95 0.83
CA GLU A 124 9.57 24.99 1.70
C GLU A 124 8.22 24.56 2.31
N THR A 125 7.32 24.04 1.49
CA THR A 125 6.02 23.53 1.92
C THR A 125 6.19 22.32 2.85
N ARG A 126 7.14 21.43 2.55
CA ARG A 126 7.48 20.30 3.43
C ARG A 126 7.90 20.78 4.83
N LYS A 127 8.73 21.81 4.90
CA LYS A 127 9.19 22.40 6.17
C LYS A 127 8.04 23.04 6.94
N GLN A 128 7.18 23.82 6.26
CA GLN A 128 6.01 24.43 6.88
C GLN A 128 5.04 23.39 7.46
N VAL A 129 4.82 22.28 6.75
CA VAL A 129 3.98 21.18 7.25
C VAL A 129 4.59 20.51 8.49
N GLN A 130 5.91 20.31 8.53
CA GLN A 130 6.58 19.76 9.71
C GLN A 130 6.47 20.68 10.91
N GLU A 131 6.67 21.98 10.72
CA GLU A 131 6.50 22.99 11.78
C GLU A 131 5.05 23.02 12.27
N GLN A 132 4.08 23.00 11.36
CA GLN A 132 2.66 22.92 11.72
C GLN A 132 2.33 21.64 12.50
N PHE A 133 2.91 20.50 12.13
CA PHE A 133 2.72 19.25 12.87
C PHE A 133 3.31 19.30 14.27
N ALA A 134 4.53 19.84 14.40
CA ALA A 134 5.19 19.98 15.69
C ALA A 134 4.41 20.89 16.64
N GLU A 135 3.88 22.02 16.15
CA GLU A 135 3.27 23.04 17.01
C GLU A 135 1.77 22.89 17.22
N LYS A 136 1.01 22.53 16.16
CA LYS A 136 -0.45 22.71 16.15
C LYS A 136 -1.20 21.45 15.76
N ALA A 137 -0.85 20.81 14.65
CA ALA A 137 -1.63 19.70 14.12
C ALA A 137 -1.45 18.44 14.97
N HIS A 138 -2.53 17.70 15.20
CA HIS A 138 -2.50 16.46 15.98
C HIS A 138 -2.07 15.27 15.12
N ILE A 139 -2.37 15.34 13.82
CA ILE A 139 -2.16 14.21 12.91
C ILE A 139 -1.37 14.68 11.69
N LEU A 140 -0.32 13.94 11.37
CA LEU A 140 0.39 14.03 10.10
C LEU A 140 0.11 12.77 9.29
N ILE A 141 -0.45 12.93 8.10
CA ILE A 141 -0.58 11.83 7.14
C ILE A 141 0.53 11.97 6.12
N SER A 142 1.42 10.98 6.02
CA SER A 142 2.56 10.99 5.10
C SER A 142 2.50 9.84 4.10
N THR A 143 2.92 10.10 2.86
CA THR A 143 3.36 9.03 1.97
C THR A 143 4.84 8.72 2.18
N ASP A 144 5.31 7.55 1.74
CA ASP A 144 6.73 7.18 1.85
C ASP A 144 7.64 8.23 1.22
N ALA A 145 7.31 8.68 0.00
CA ALA A 145 8.07 9.69 -0.73
C ALA A 145 8.07 11.09 -0.05
N GLY A 146 7.07 11.37 0.80
CA GLY A 146 7.02 12.60 1.61
C GLY A 146 7.77 12.46 2.93
N GLY A 147 7.83 11.24 3.48
CA GLY A 147 8.33 10.90 4.81
C GLY A 147 9.84 10.67 4.89
N GLU A 148 10.51 10.54 3.76
CA GLU A 148 11.95 10.29 3.71
C GLU A 148 12.77 11.42 4.34
N GLY A 149 13.73 11.04 5.18
CA GLY A 149 14.68 11.97 5.80
C GLY A 149 14.14 12.79 6.97
N LEU A 150 12.86 12.63 7.34
CA LEU A 150 12.28 13.40 8.45
C LEU A 150 12.79 12.95 9.81
N ASN A 151 12.90 13.91 10.72
CA ASN A 151 13.08 13.67 12.14
C ASN A 151 11.81 14.09 12.89
N LEU A 152 11.05 13.10 13.35
CA LEU A 152 9.75 13.30 14.01
C LEU A 152 9.78 12.78 15.46
N GLN A 153 10.94 12.84 16.13
CA GLN A 153 11.12 12.38 17.51
C GLN A 153 10.19 13.02 18.56
N PHE A 154 9.52 14.13 18.24
CA PHE A 154 8.48 14.72 19.10
C PHE A 154 7.16 13.94 19.07
N CYS A 155 7.01 13.00 18.14
CA CYS A 155 5.93 12.04 18.03
C CYS A 155 6.45 10.65 18.45
N HIS A 156 5.57 9.81 19.00
CA HIS A 156 5.91 8.43 19.41
C HIS A 156 4.84 7.41 18.98
N VAL A 157 3.84 7.83 18.21
CA VAL A 157 2.79 6.95 17.69
C VAL A 157 2.84 6.95 16.17
N VAL A 158 2.98 5.75 15.59
CA VAL A 158 2.97 5.50 14.15
C VAL A 158 1.85 4.53 13.82
N ILE A 159 0.98 4.91 12.89
CA ILE A 159 -0.05 4.04 12.33
C ILE A 159 0.22 3.83 10.85
N ASN A 160 0.47 2.59 10.45
CA ASN A 160 0.54 2.20 9.05
C ASN A 160 -0.85 1.81 8.58
N TYR A 161 -1.49 2.72 7.84
CA TYR A 161 -2.82 2.49 7.25
C TYR A 161 -2.78 1.39 6.20
N ASP A 162 -1.69 1.39 5.42
CA ASP A 162 -1.33 0.33 4.49
C ASP A 162 0.10 -0.14 4.83
N ILE A 163 0.24 -1.46 5.02
CA ILE A 163 1.53 -2.08 5.31
C ILE A 163 2.35 -2.13 4.02
N PRO A 164 3.57 -1.58 4.01
CA PRO A 164 4.44 -1.72 2.85
C PRO A 164 4.93 -3.15 2.76
N TRP A 165 4.93 -3.69 1.54
CA TRP A 165 5.35 -5.05 1.24
C TRP A 165 6.82 -5.34 1.60
N ASN A 166 7.65 -4.30 1.60
CA ASN A 166 9.03 -4.37 2.01
C ASN A 166 9.15 -4.04 3.52
N PRO A 167 9.53 -4.99 4.39
CA PRO A 167 9.69 -4.76 5.83
C PRO A 167 10.69 -3.66 6.17
N MET A 168 11.70 -3.45 5.30
CA MET A 168 12.63 -2.33 5.45
C MET A 168 11.89 -0.99 5.47
N ARG A 169 10.89 -0.81 4.60
CA ARG A 169 10.12 0.44 4.56
C ARG A 169 9.37 0.64 5.86
N LEU A 170 8.80 -0.43 6.41
CA LEU A 170 8.13 -0.38 7.71
C LEU A 170 9.10 0.04 8.82
N GLU A 171 10.29 -0.55 8.88
CA GLU A 171 11.32 -0.18 9.86
C GLU A 171 11.80 1.26 9.67
N GLN A 172 12.00 1.70 8.44
CA GLN A 172 12.36 3.08 8.12
C GLN A 172 11.27 4.09 8.53
N ARG A 173 9.99 3.70 8.48
CA ARG A 173 8.87 4.52 8.99
C ARG A 173 8.94 4.65 10.50
N ILE A 174 9.17 3.54 11.21
CA ILE A 174 9.32 3.53 12.68
C ILE A 174 10.55 4.33 13.09
N GLY A 175 11.68 4.17 12.40
CA GLY A 175 12.92 4.92 12.61
C GLY A 175 12.83 6.43 12.32
N ARG A 176 11.67 6.97 11.90
CA ARG A 176 11.42 8.43 11.89
C ARG A 176 11.10 8.98 13.27
N VAL A 177 10.53 8.15 14.15
CA VAL A 177 10.16 8.51 15.52
C VAL A 177 11.03 7.79 16.55
N ASP A 178 11.48 6.56 16.25
CA ASP A 178 12.33 5.75 17.11
C ASP A 178 13.81 6.00 16.78
N ARG A 179 14.39 6.97 17.48
CA ARG A 179 15.80 7.36 17.32
C ARG A 179 16.38 7.69 18.68
N ILE A 180 17.71 7.68 18.78
CA ILE A 180 18.46 8.06 19.99
C ILE A 180 17.94 9.41 20.51
N GLY A 181 17.44 9.43 21.75
CA GLY A 181 16.84 10.61 22.37
C GLY A 181 15.31 10.57 22.46
N GLN A 182 14.64 9.57 21.89
CA GLN A 182 13.22 9.31 22.13
C GLN A 182 12.99 8.92 23.60
N SER A 183 12.14 9.68 24.29
CA SER A 183 11.84 9.50 25.72
C SER A 183 10.60 8.66 25.98
N HIS A 184 9.74 8.48 24.98
CA HIS A 184 8.48 7.74 25.07
C HIS A 184 8.63 6.36 24.44
N VAL A 185 7.81 5.41 24.87
CA VAL A 185 7.71 4.10 24.20
C VAL A 185 7.07 4.31 22.83
N VAL A 186 7.76 3.92 21.77
CA VAL A 186 7.21 4.03 20.41
C VAL A 186 6.16 2.97 20.18
N ARG A 187 4.98 3.41 19.71
CA ARG A 187 3.85 2.54 19.37
C ARG A 187 3.67 2.51 17.86
N ALA A 188 3.97 1.38 17.25
CA ALA A 188 3.73 1.12 15.83
C ALA A 188 2.49 0.22 15.67
N ILE A 189 1.47 0.70 14.98
CA ILE A 189 0.21 -0.02 14.74
C ILE A 189 0.08 -0.25 13.24
N ASN A 190 -0.18 -1.49 12.84
CA ASN A 190 -0.29 -1.88 11.43
C ASN A 190 -1.72 -2.33 11.14
N PHE A 191 -2.36 -1.71 10.16
CA PHE A 191 -3.70 -2.10 9.74
C PHE A 191 -3.62 -3.19 8.67
N VAL A 192 -4.42 -4.23 8.85
CA VAL A 192 -4.55 -5.37 7.92
C VAL A 192 -6.03 -5.67 7.78
N ILE A 193 -6.51 -5.83 6.54
CA ILE A 193 -7.84 -6.37 6.30
C ILE A 193 -7.76 -7.91 6.34
N ASN A 194 -8.49 -8.53 7.26
CA ASN A 194 -8.63 -9.98 7.33
C ASN A 194 -9.26 -10.53 6.04
N ASP A 195 -8.84 -11.73 5.62
CA ASP A 195 -9.29 -12.40 4.39
C ASP A 195 -8.98 -11.62 3.08
N SER A 196 -7.96 -10.77 3.10
CA SER A 196 -7.45 -10.07 1.91
C SER A 196 -6.03 -10.53 1.55
N VAL A 197 -5.56 -10.15 0.36
CA VAL A 197 -4.16 -10.38 -0.08
C VAL A 197 -3.16 -9.85 0.97
N GLU A 198 -3.50 -8.77 1.69
CA GLU A 198 -2.69 -8.20 2.77
C GLU A 198 -2.42 -9.20 3.91
N HIS A 199 -3.40 -10.06 4.26
CA HIS A 199 -3.25 -11.05 5.33
C HIS A 199 -2.25 -12.15 4.94
N ARG A 200 -2.34 -12.66 3.70
CA ARG A 200 -1.43 -13.71 3.20
C ARG A 200 0.02 -13.22 3.17
N VAL A 201 0.21 -11.97 2.79
CA VAL A 201 1.54 -11.34 2.73
C VAL A 201 2.13 -11.15 4.11
N ARG A 202 1.30 -10.79 5.09
CA ARG A 202 1.72 -10.72 6.47
C ARG A 202 2.23 -12.06 6.97
N GLU A 203 1.52 -13.17 6.70
CA GLU A 203 1.95 -14.52 7.09
C GLU A 203 3.32 -14.87 6.51
N VAL A 204 3.50 -14.64 5.20
CA VAL A 204 4.78 -14.92 4.52
C VAL A 204 5.91 -14.05 5.07
N LEU A 205 5.65 -12.75 5.29
CA LEU A 205 6.63 -11.83 5.87
C LEU A 205 7.01 -12.23 7.30
N GLU A 206 6.03 -12.58 8.14
CA GLU A 206 6.26 -13.00 9.53
C GLU A 206 7.05 -14.31 9.60
N GLU A 207 6.72 -15.30 8.78
CA GLU A 207 7.43 -16.58 8.74
C GLU A 207 8.87 -16.43 8.27
N LYS A 208 9.09 -15.66 7.20
CA LYS A 208 10.44 -15.43 6.64
C LYS A 208 11.29 -14.58 7.57
N LEU A 209 10.71 -13.54 8.19
CA LEU A 209 11.40 -12.73 9.19
C LEU A 209 11.79 -13.58 10.41
N ALA A 210 10.93 -14.52 10.84
CA ALA A 210 11.26 -15.44 11.92
C ALA A 210 12.43 -16.37 11.57
N ILE A 211 12.48 -16.89 10.34
CA ILE A 211 13.61 -17.69 9.85
C ILE A 211 14.90 -16.87 9.88
N ILE A 212 14.86 -15.64 9.36
CA ILE A 212 16.04 -14.76 9.32
C ILE A 212 16.49 -14.39 10.75
N LEU A 213 15.57 -14.04 11.64
CA LEU A 213 15.91 -13.76 13.05
C LEU A 213 16.55 -14.98 13.73
N GLN A 214 16.07 -16.19 13.43
CA GLN A 214 16.59 -17.43 13.96
C GLN A 214 17.99 -17.77 13.41
N GLU A 215 18.25 -17.52 12.13
CA GLU A 215 19.56 -17.76 11.51
C GLU A 215 20.62 -16.72 11.92
N PHE A 216 20.22 -15.46 12.07
CA PHE A 216 21.15 -14.38 12.41
C PHE A 216 21.34 -14.20 13.93
N GLY A 217 20.48 -14.79 14.77
CA GLY A 217 20.61 -14.76 16.23
C GLY A 217 20.46 -13.35 16.82
N VAL A 218 19.79 -12.45 16.09
CA VAL A 218 19.62 -11.05 16.47
C VAL A 218 18.21 -10.84 17.04
N ASP A 219 18.14 -10.26 18.23
CA ASP A 219 16.90 -10.03 18.99
C ASP A 219 16.08 -8.84 18.46
N LYS A 220 16.61 -8.11 17.46
CA LYS A 220 15.98 -6.93 16.86
C LYS A 220 15.87 -7.08 15.34
N THR A 221 14.65 -6.96 14.85
CA THR A 221 14.32 -6.91 13.42
C THR A 221 15.05 -5.77 12.69
N GLY A 222 15.25 -4.62 13.35
CA GLY A 222 15.97 -3.49 12.77
C GLY A 222 17.42 -3.81 12.37
N ASP A 223 18.13 -4.59 13.18
CA ASP A 223 19.55 -4.92 12.94
C ASP A 223 19.74 -5.90 11.77
N VAL A 224 18.75 -6.78 11.54
CA VAL A 224 18.70 -7.69 10.39
C VAL A 224 18.37 -6.92 9.11
N LEU A 225 17.39 -6.02 9.21
CA LEU A 225 16.92 -5.24 8.08
C LEU A 225 18.03 -4.31 7.58
N ASP A 226 18.79 -3.65 8.45
CA ASP A 226 19.83 -2.64 8.07
C ASP A 226 20.96 -3.17 7.15
N SER A 227 21.01 -4.48 6.87
CA SER A 227 21.86 -5.03 5.82
C SER A 227 21.28 -4.74 4.43
N ALA A 228 22.04 -4.04 3.57
CA ALA A 228 21.62 -3.71 2.20
C ALA A 228 21.21 -4.93 1.35
N GLN A 229 21.67 -6.13 1.71
CA GLN A 229 21.27 -7.40 1.08
C GLN A 229 19.85 -7.85 1.44
N ALA A 230 19.37 -7.55 2.66
CA ALA A 230 18.05 -7.99 3.11
C ALA A 230 16.93 -7.37 2.25
N GLY A 231 17.02 -6.07 1.95
CA GLY A 231 16.00 -5.37 1.16
C GLY A 231 15.73 -5.98 -0.21
N GLN A 232 16.77 -6.42 -0.91
CA GLN A 232 16.65 -7.01 -2.25
C GLN A 232 16.11 -8.45 -2.20
N ILE A 233 16.52 -9.23 -1.20
CA ILE A 233 16.00 -10.58 -0.96
C ILE A 233 14.48 -10.54 -0.73
N PHE A 234 13.98 -9.56 0.02
CA PHE A 234 12.54 -9.41 0.27
C PHE A 234 11.76 -8.99 -0.99
N GLU A 235 12.32 -8.13 -1.84
CA GLU A 235 11.67 -7.73 -3.10
C GLU A 235 11.55 -8.90 -4.08
N ASP A 236 12.62 -9.69 -4.23
CA ASP A 236 12.62 -10.86 -5.11
C ASP A 236 11.65 -11.94 -4.61
N LEU A 237 11.65 -12.18 -3.31
CA LEU A 237 10.77 -13.15 -2.65
C LEU A 237 9.29 -12.75 -2.77
N TYR A 238 9.00 -11.46 -2.72
CA TYR A 238 7.66 -10.93 -2.90
C TYR A 238 7.14 -11.18 -4.32
N VAL A 239 7.98 -10.93 -5.33
CA VAL A 239 7.63 -11.20 -6.73
C VAL A 239 7.33 -12.68 -6.92
N GLU A 240 8.10 -13.56 -6.27
CA GLU A 240 7.87 -15.01 -6.31
C GLU A 240 6.52 -15.41 -5.67
N ALA A 241 6.18 -14.84 -4.51
CA ALA A 241 4.91 -15.13 -3.82
C ALA A 241 3.67 -14.64 -4.60
N ILE A 242 3.78 -13.54 -5.35
CA ILE A 242 2.69 -13.05 -6.22
C ILE A 242 2.54 -13.90 -7.47
N LEU A 243 3.66 -14.23 -8.13
CA LEU A 243 3.62 -14.96 -9.40
C LEU A 243 3.28 -16.44 -9.20
N HIS A 244 3.62 -16.98 -8.03
CA HIS A 244 3.41 -18.39 -7.70
C HIS A 244 2.71 -18.56 -6.35
N PRO A 245 1.41 -18.21 -6.27
CA PRO A 245 0.63 -18.29 -5.03
C PRO A 245 0.42 -19.73 -4.52
N GLU A 246 0.77 -20.76 -5.30
CA GLU A 246 0.71 -22.17 -4.90
C GLU A 246 2.08 -22.79 -4.55
N SER A 247 3.20 -22.08 -4.78
CA SER A 247 4.54 -22.61 -4.49
C SER A 247 5.11 -22.13 -3.15
N VAL A 248 4.31 -21.39 -2.36
CA VAL A 248 4.70 -20.82 -1.07
C VAL A 248 3.60 -21.06 -0.05
#